data_AF-A0A1F5EW47-F1
#
_entry.id   AF-A0A1F5EW47-F1
#
_cell.length_a   1.000
_cell.length_b   1.000
_cell.length_c   1.000
_cell.angle_alpha   90.00
_cell.angle_beta   90.00
_cell.angle_gamma   90.00
#
_symmetry.space_group_name_H-M   'P 1'
#
loop_
_entity.id
_entity.type
_entity.pdbx_description
1 polymer ?
#
loop_
_entity_poly.entity_id
_entity_poly.type
_entity_poly.pdbx_seq_one_letter_code
_entity_poly.pdbx_strand_id
1 'polypeptide(L)'
;MTIEVMTDLEAKVREALKKVVDPELRINIVDLGLVYDVREEGGVVEIEMTLTSPGCPLASVIDDEIKKVVGKVKGVKKLTLELIWDPPWTAEMMSEEAKAELGID
;
A
#
# COMPACT_ATOMS: atom_id res chain seq x y z
N MET A 1 -7.31 25.20 5.39
CA MET A 1 -7.55 24.00 4.57
C MET A 1 -6.39 23.93 3.59
N THR A 2 -5.30 23.28 3.98
CA THR A 2 -4.15 23.11 3.09
C THR A 2 -4.55 22.06 2.07
N ILE A 3 -4.61 22.43 0.80
CA ILE A 3 -4.76 21.45 -0.28
C ILE A 3 -3.37 20.85 -0.43
N GLU A 4 -3.14 19.67 0.15
CA GLU A 4 -1.95 18.88 -0.19
C GLU A 4 -2.08 18.48 -1.66
N VAL A 5 -1.27 19.10 -2.50
CA VAL A 5 -1.22 18.78 -3.92
C VAL A 5 -0.35 17.52 -4.04
N MET A 6 -1.02 16.37 -4.22
CA MET A 6 -0.37 15.10 -4.52
C MET A 6 0.61 15.27 -5.69
N THR A 7 1.84 14.79 -5.52
CA THR A 7 2.86 14.94 -6.55
C THR A 7 2.69 13.92 -7.68
N ASP A 8 3.23 14.21 -8.86
CA ASP A 8 3.29 13.25 -9.97
C ASP A 8 4.02 11.95 -9.59
N LEU A 9 5.00 12.02 -8.68
CA LEU A 9 5.75 10.84 -8.25
C LEU A 9 4.92 10.02 -7.25
N GLU A 10 4.28 10.67 -6.27
CA GLU A 10 3.36 10.02 -5.34
C GLU A 10 2.27 9.25 -6.08
N ALA A 11 1.62 9.88 -7.08
CA ALA A 11 0.60 9.25 -7.90
C ALA A 11 1.13 8.00 -8.63
N LYS A 12 2.36 8.08 -9.20
CA LYS A 12 3.00 6.92 -9.86
C LYS A 12 3.34 5.80 -8.89
N VAL A 13 3.72 6.13 -7.65
CA VAL A 13 3.98 5.16 -6.59
C VAL A 13 2.67 4.46 -6.21
N ARG A 14 1.60 5.20 -5.95
CA ARG A 14 0.27 4.64 -5.63
C ARG A 14 -0.22 3.69 -6.73
N GLU A 15 -0.06 4.07 -8.00
CA GLU A 15 -0.38 3.21 -9.14
C GLU A 15 0.54 1.98 -9.24
N ALA A 16 1.80 2.09 -8.83
CA ALA A 16 2.70 0.95 -8.79
C ALA A 16 2.30 -0.03 -7.68
N LEU A 17 1.87 0.45 -6.51
CA LEU A 17 1.44 -0.38 -5.38
C LEU A 17 0.25 -1.30 -5.71
N LYS A 18 -0.64 -0.90 -6.64
CA LYS A 18 -1.72 -1.76 -7.15
C LYS A 18 -1.24 -3.06 -7.81
N LYS A 19 0.05 -3.18 -8.14
CA LYS A 19 0.65 -4.40 -8.70
C LYS A 19 1.11 -5.39 -7.63
N VAL A 20 1.14 -4.97 -6.37
CA VAL A 20 1.50 -5.83 -5.24
C VAL A 20 0.23 -6.51 -4.76
N VAL A 21 0.24 -7.85 -4.78
CA VAL A 21 -0.96 -8.66 -4.54
C VAL A 21 -0.76 -9.48 -3.28
N ASP A 22 -1.75 -9.46 -2.39
CA ASP A 22 -1.74 -10.33 -1.23
C ASP A 22 -1.83 -11.80 -1.68
N PRO A 23 -0.87 -12.66 -1.30
CA PRO A 23 -0.83 -14.03 -1.80
C PRO A 23 -1.94 -14.94 -1.24
N GLU A 24 -2.61 -14.54 -0.14
CA GLU A 24 -3.73 -15.28 0.44
C GLU A 24 -5.05 -14.86 -0.21
N LEU A 25 -5.33 -13.56 -0.26
CA LEU A 25 -6.59 -13.00 -0.75
C LEU A 25 -6.61 -12.80 -2.27
N ARG A 26 -5.45 -12.77 -2.93
CA ARG A 26 -5.28 -12.51 -4.38
C ARG A 26 -5.81 -11.17 -4.86
N ILE A 27 -5.98 -10.22 -3.95
CA ILE A 27 -6.37 -8.83 -4.23
C ILE A 27 -5.16 -7.94 -3.94
N ASN A 28 -5.05 -6.82 -4.66
CA ASN A 28 -3.94 -5.91 -4.44
C ASN A 28 -4.04 -5.16 -3.11
N ILE A 29 -2.88 -4.81 -2.54
CA ILE A 29 -2.80 -4.21 -1.21
C ILE A 29 -3.47 -2.83 -1.11
N VAL A 30 -3.66 -2.13 -2.24
CA VAL A 30 -4.34 -0.83 -2.28
C VAL A 30 -5.85 -1.04 -2.15
N ASP A 31 -6.43 -1.93 -2.96
CA ASP A 31 -7.87 -2.21 -2.92
C ASP A 31 -8.26 -3.02 -1.66
N LEU A 32 -7.33 -3.76 -1.05
CA LEU A 32 -7.52 -4.32 0.29
C LEU A 32 -7.52 -3.26 1.40
N GLY A 33 -7.15 -2.01 1.11
CA GLY A 33 -7.05 -0.96 2.13
C GLY A 33 -5.89 -1.16 3.10
N LEU A 34 -4.82 -1.86 2.70
CA LEU A 34 -3.64 -2.08 3.54
C LEU A 34 -2.66 -0.91 3.49
N VAL A 35 -2.76 -0.04 2.48
CA VAL A 35 -1.93 1.16 2.33
C VAL A 35 -2.69 2.35 2.91
N TYR A 36 -2.22 2.89 4.03
CA TYR A 36 -2.89 4.00 4.72
C TYR A 36 -2.40 5.35 4.20
N ASP A 37 -1.09 5.51 4.02
CA ASP A 37 -0.53 6.74 3.51
C ASP A 37 0.68 6.51 2.59
N VAL A 38 0.85 7.43 1.65
CA VAL A 38 2.01 7.48 0.75
C VAL A 38 2.42 8.94 0.67
N ARG A 39 3.59 9.26 1.24
CA ARG A 39 4.17 10.59 1.22
C ARG A 39 5.39 10.60 0.33
N GLU A 40 5.57 11.68 -0.42
CA GLU A 40 6.72 11.86 -1.28
C GLU A 40 7.35 13.24 -1.07
N GLU A 41 8.66 13.25 -0.82
CA GLU A 41 9.45 14.48 -0.73
C GLU A 41 10.79 14.32 -1.47
N GLY A 42 10.95 14.99 -2.61
CA GLY A 42 12.23 15.09 -3.33
C GLY A 42 12.77 13.75 -3.86
N GLY A 43 11.91 12.76 -4.08
CA GLY A 43 12.22 11.39 -4.46
C GLY A 43 12.40 10.43 -3.27
N VAL A 44 12.20 10.89 -2.04
CA VAL A 44 12.08 10.03 -0.86
C VAL A 44 10.60 9.69 -0.69
N VAL A 45 10.30 8.39 -0.71
CA VAL A 45 8.95 7.87 -0.59
C VAL A 45 8.82 7.19 0.76
N GLU A 46 7.80 7.57 1.51
CA GLU A 46 7.42 6.96 2.78
C GLU A 46 6.02 6.37 2.62
N ILE A 47 5.87 5.09 2.99
CA ILE A 47 4.60 4.38 2.90
C ILE A 47 4.27 3.88 4.29
N GLU A 48 3.14 4.34 4.82
CA GLU A 48 2.52 3.79 6.02
C GLU A 48 1.49 2.75 5.59
N MET A 49 1.67 1.53 6.09
CA MET A 49 0.80 0.42 5.74
C MET A 49 0.57 -0.49 6.94
N THR A 50 -0.42 -1.36 6.79
CA THR A 50 -0.73 -2.40 7.78
C THR A 50 -0.85 -3.76 7.08
N LEU A 51 -1.18 -4.79 7.85
CA LEU A 51 -1.49 -6.13 7.35
C LEU A 51 -2.78 -6.64 7.99
N THR A 52 -3.37 -7.66 7.37
CA THR A 52 -4.58 -8.32 7.87
C THR A 52 -4.39 -8.96 9.25
N SER A 53 -3.16 -9.34 9.61
CA SER A 53 -2.84 -9.91 10.93
C SER A 53 -1.38 -9.69 11.38
N PRO A 54 -1.14 -9.50 12.69
CA PRO A 54 0.21 -9.39 13.25
C PRO A 54 0.96 -10.72 13.23
N GLY A 55 2.25 -10.66 12.88
CA GLY A 55 3.13 -11.84 12.84
C GLY A 55 2.95 -12.73 11.61
N CYS A 56 2.22 -12.27 10.59
CA CYS A 56 2.06 -13.02 9.35
C CYS A 56 3.42 -13.21 8.64
N PRO A 57 3.84 -14.45 8.31
CA PRO A 57 5.11 -14.71 7.63
C PRO A 57 5.16 -14.10 6.23
N LEU A 58 4.01 -13.73 5.66
CA LEU A 58 3.89 -13.10 4.34
C LEU A 58 4.19 -11.60 4.37
N ALA A 59 4.32 -11.00 5.56
CA ALA A 59 4.71 -9.60 5.72
C ALA A 59 6.01 -9.27 4.97
N SER A 60 7.02 -10.15 5.05
CA SER A 60 8.29 -9.98 4.35
C SER A 60 8.14 -10.09 2.83
N VAL A 61 7.26 -10.98 2.37
CA VAL A 61 6.99 -11.17 0.93
C VAL A 61 6.36 -9.90 0.33
N ILE A 62 5.38 -9.33 1.04
CA ILE A 62 4.71 -8.10 0.62
C ILE A 62 5.72 -6.92 0.67
N ASP A 63 6.51 -6.80 1.74
CA ASP A 63 7.55 -5.77 1.86
C ASP A 63 8.58 -5.84 0.73
N ASP A 64 9.07 -7.04 0.41
CA ASP A 64 10.01 -7.27 -0.70
C ASP A 64 9.38 -6.92 -2.05
N GLU A 65 8.11 -7.27 -2.26
CA GLU A 65 7.40 -6.98 -3.50
C GLU A 65 7.14 -5.47 -3.67
N ILE A 66 6.76 -4.76 -2.60
CA ILE A 66 6.62 -3.31 -2.60
C ILE A 66 7.97 -2.67 -2.98
N LYS A 67 9.06 -3.04 -2.30
CA LYS A 67 10.40 -2.52 -2.59
C LYS A 67 10.79 -2.75 -4.05
N LYS A 68 10.50 -3.93 -4.60
CA LYS A 68 10.80 -4.28 -5.98
C LYS A 68 9.97 -3.49 -6.98
N VAL A 69 8.70 -3.24 -6.71
CA VAL A 69 7.78 -2.56 -7.63
C VAL A 69 7.99 -1.04 -7.56
N VAL A 70 8.00 -0.47 -6.36
CA VAL A 70 8.20 0.97 -6.14
C VAL A 70 9.62 1.39 -6.52
N GLY A 71 10.63 0.56 -6.24
CA GLY A 71 12.02 0.83 -6.64
C GLY A 71 12.24 0.92 -8.16
N LYS A 72 11.28 0.45 -8.99
CA LYS A 72 11.31 0.60 -10.45
C LYS A 72 10.65 1.89 -10.93
N VAL A 73 9.97 2.62 -10.05
CA VAL A 73 9.32 3.89 -10.41
C VAL A 73 10.39 4.96 -10.60
N LYS A 74 10.47 5.52 -11.81
CA LYS A 74 11.44 6.57 -12.14
C LYS A 74 11.21 7.80 -11.26
N GLY A 75 12.21 8.18 -10.49
CA GLY A 75 12.17 9.32 -9.57
C GLY A 75 12.31 8.92 -8.10
N VAL A 76 12.02 7.66 -7.77
CA VAL A 76 12.24 7.13 -6.42
C VAL A 76 13.75 6.98 -6.19
N LYS A 77 14.24 7.65 -5.15
CA LYS A 77 15.64 7.62 -4.67
C LYS A 77 15.77 6.79 -3.40
N LYS A 78 14.77 6.86 -2.53
CA LYS A 78 14.71 6.13 -1.27
C LYS A 78 13.27 5.73 -1.01
N LEU A 79 13.10 4.53 -0.46
CA LEU A 79 11.81 4.03 0.01
C LEU A 79 11.96 3.64 1.49
N THR A 80 11.04 4.14 2.31
CA THR A 80 10.85 3.71 3.70
C THR A 80 9.45 3.11 3.81
N LEU A 81 9.37 1.91 4.41
CA LEU A 81 8.11 1.25 4.72
C LEU A 81 7.94 1.26 6.23
N GLU A 82 6.81 1.77 6.68
CA GLU A 82 6.42 1.76 8.09
C GLU A 82 5.19 0.89 8.27
N LEU A 83 5.36 -0.20 9.01
CA LEU A 83 4.28 -1.12 9.35
C LEU A 83 3.64 -0.67 10.66
N ILE A 84 2.41 -0.17 10.56
CA ILE A 84 1.60 0.28 11.69
C ILE A 84 0.42 -0.67 11.94
N TRP A 85 -0.02 -0.72 13.20
CA TRP A 85 -1.12 -1.57 13.66
C TRP A 85 -2.29 -0.78 14.24
N ASP A 86 -2.13 0.54 14.35
CA ASP A 86 -3.15 1.47 14.81
C ASP A 86 -3.36 2.55 13.73
N PRO A 87 -4.58 2.71 13.20
CA PRO A 87 -5.76 1.89 13.49
C PRO A 87 -5.62 0.44 12.97
N PRO A 88 -6.24 -0.55 13.63
CA PRO A 88 -6.25 -1.93 13.14
C PRO A 88 -7.04 -2.02 11.83
N TRP A 89 -6.57 -2.87 10.92
CA TRP A 89 -7.27 -3.12 9.66
C TRP A 89 -8.63 -3.78 9.90
N THR A 90 -9.65 -3.35 9.14
CA THR A 90 -10.96 -4.02 9.05
C THR A 90 -11.37 -4.16 7.59
N ALA A 91 -12.21 -5.16 7.28
CA ALA A 91 -12.73 -5.37 5.92
C ALA A 91 -13.53 -4.16 5.39
N GLU A 92 -13.97 -3.25 6.26
CA GLU A 92 -14.62 -2.00 5.85
C GLU A 92 -13.68 -1.06 5.08
N MET A 93 -12.36 -1.19 5.29
CA MET A 93 -11.31 -0.42 4.60
C MET A 93 -11.07 -0.86 3.16
N MET A 94 -11.61 -2.02 2.76
CA MET A 94 -11.50 -2.53 1.40
C MET A 94 -12.29 -1.64 0.43
N SER A 95 -11.84 -1.57 -0.82
CA SER A 95 -12.63 -0.96 -1.89
C SER A 95 -13.91 -1.76 -2.13
N GLU A 96 -14.91 -1.11 -2.72
CA GLU A 96 -16.19 -1.75 -3.04
C GLU A 96 -16.00 -2.93 -4.01
N GLU A 97 -15.05 -2.81 -4.95
CA GLU A 97 -14.68 -3.88 -5.87
C GLU A 97 -14.06 -5.06 -5.13
N ALA A 98 -13.14 -4.81 -4.19
CA ALA A 98 -12.51 -5.87 -3.42
C ALA A 98 -13.49 -6.60 -2.48
N LYS A 99 -14.43 -5.86 -1.89
CA LYS A 99 -15.53 -6.45 -1.09
C LYS A 99 -16.41 -7.37 -1.96
N ALA A 100 -16.78 -6.91 -3.14
CA ALA A 100 -17.58 -7.69 -4.09
C ALA A 100 -16.86 -8.98 -4.55
N GLU A 101 -15.55 -8.93 -4.78
CA GLU A 101 -14.75 -10.12 -5.13
C GLU A 101 -14.72 -11.18 -4.03
N LEU A 102 -14.75 -10.76 -2.76
CA LEU A 102 -14.81 -11.66 -1.61
C LEU A 102 -16.24 -12.05 -1.19
N GLY A 103 -17.27 -11.48 -1.84
CA GLY A 103 -18.66 -11.70 -1.49
C GLY A 103 -19.06 -11.10 -0.13
N ILE A 104 -18.44 -9.99 0.23
CA ILE A 104 -18.74 -9.21 1.43
C ILE A 104 -19.64 -8.05 1.01
N ASP A 105 -20.88 -8.02 1.51
CA ASP A 105 -21.87 -6.93 1.32
C ASP A 105 -22.07 -6.18 2.65
#